data_AF-A0A7T4N349-F1
#
_entry.id   AF-A0A7T4N349-F1
#
_cell.length_a   1.000
_cell.length_b   1.000
_cell.length_c   1.000
_cell.angle_alpha   90.00
_cell.angle_beta   90.00
_cell.angle_gamma   90.00
#
_symmetry.space_group_name_H-M   'P 1'
#
loop_
_entity.id
_entity.type
_entity.pdbx_description
1 polymer ?
#
loop_
_entity_poly.entity_id
_entity_poly.type
_entity_poly.pdbx_seq_one_letter_code
_entity_poly.pdbx_strand_id
1 'polypeptide(L)'
;MPIDINAEFIISVAPNVHLSGRAKISVPFRGGPHAQVDLDLSGRRCSVQLSDLCVEPEVMFALAQTGTPVIRNDYPPVLNRLEAEIRSTAEVVLHAWKYLLARDAMIPEGALAGDRLKWKESASNEWKSFPSWVHGSTTVRQVPVLTGATAESLQQMIADDVKPLVGMRYLHRAKAEADPRYRWVDATIAAELSIKEILQMARPETEVLFKHFPSPPLSKLYGEILDAYLGERSPYLKALSSGAEKRNALIHRPIATDIDAVTAQEYVGNVEAAIFHALALLFKGKCYFDLWENLYCGPR
;
A
#
# COMPACT_ATOMS: atom_id res chain seq x y z
N MET A 1 -0.65 12.46 -30.34
CA MET A 1 -1.24 11.32 -31.08
C MET A 1 -1.58 10.24 -30.06
N PRO A 2 -2.54 9.35 -30.31
CA PRO A 2 -2.78 8.20 -29.45
C PRO A 2 -1.64 7.18 -29.59
N ILE A 3 -1.12 6.71 -28.47
CA ILE A 3 -0.18 5.58 -28.38
C ILE A 3 -0.70 4.54 -27.40
N ASP A 4 -0.30 3.29 -27.61
CA ASP A 4 -0.47 2.23 -26.62
C ASP A 4 0.86 1.99 -25.93
N ILE A 5 0.82 1.72 -24.63
CA ILE A 5 2.00 1.41 -23.81
C ILE A 5 1.75 0.10 -23.08
N ASN A 6 2.77 -0.75 -23.02
CA ASN A 6 2.78 -1.97 -22.22
C ASN A 6 4.06 -1.99 -21.39
N ALA A 7 3.91 -1.92 -20.07
CA ALA A 7 5.01 -1.94 -19.11
C ALA A 7 4.95 -3.23 -18.29
N GLU A 8 5.89 -4.16 -18.48
CA GLU A 8 6.05 -5.35 -17.62
C GLU A 8 7.07 -5.02 -16.50
N PHE A 9 6.62 -5.01 -15.25
CA PHE A 9 7.46 -4.89 -14.05
C PHE A 9 7.64 -6.25 -13.37
N ILE A 10 8.85 -6.54 -12.88
CA ILE A 10 9.10 -7.67 -11.98
C ILE A 10 8.74 -7.24 -10.55
N ILE A 11 7.93 -8.05 -9.88
CA ILE A 11 7.65 -7.89 -8.46
C ILE A 11 8.84 -8.45 -7.68
N SER A 12 9.78 -7.58 -7.32
CA SER A 12 10.89 -7.81 -6.39
C SER A 12 10.41 -7.90 -4.95
N VAL A 13 9.47 -8.83 -4.72
CA VAL A 13 9.16 -9.34 -3.40
C VAL A 13 10.26 -10.24 -2.88
N ALA A 14 10.19 -10.52 -1.59
CA ALA A 14 11.14 -11.32 -0.90
C ALA A 14 11.36 -12.73 -1.49
N PRO A 15 12.42 -13.36 -1.04
CA PRO A 15 13.15 -14.92 -2.01
C PRO A 15 12.28 -16.12 -2.41
N ASN A 16 11.99 -17.08 -1.54
CA ASN A 16 10.99 -18.11 -1.81
C ASN A 16 9.58 -17.57 -1.52
N VAL A 17 9.25 -16.34 -1.95
CA VAL A 17 7.87 -15.86 -1.94
C VAL A 17 7.10 -16.56 -3.05
N HIS A 18 6.33 -17.56 -2.68
CA HIS A 18 5.06 -17.76 -3.36
C HIS A 18 4.17 -16.58 -2.94
N LEU A 19 4.00 -15.62 -3.84
CA LEU A 19 2.74 -14.88 -3.97
C LEU A 19 1.83 -15.83 -4.79
N SER A 20 0.52 -15.68 -4.73
CA SER A 20 -0.36 -16.53 -5.53
C SER A 20 -1.65 -15.84 -5.94
N GLY A 21 -2.31 -16.38 -6.97
CA GLY A 21 -3.44 -15.72 -7.61
C GLY A 21 -3.02 -14.68 -8.65
N ARG A 22 -4.00 -13.97 -9.19
CA ARG A 22 -3.87 -12.97 -10.26
C ARG A 22 -5.14 -12.12 -10.33
N ALA A 23 -5.00 -10.81 -10.49
CA ALA A 23 -6.11 -9.90 -10.76
C ALA A 23 -5.82 -8.99 -11.94
N LYS A 24 -6.85 -8.65 -12.72
CA LYS A 24 -6.83 -7.53 -13.65
C LYS A 24 -7.61 -6.39 -13.03
N ILE A 25 -6.96 -5.24 -12.89
CA ILE A 25 -7.47 -4.07 -12.18
C ILE A 25 -7.44 -2.86 -13.11
N SER A 26 -8.60 -2.23 -13.29
CA SER A 26 -8.77 -0.97 -13.99
C SER A 26 -8.41 0.19 -13.06
N VAL A 27 -7.47 1.05 -13.46
CA VAL A 27 -6.99 2.21 -12.70
C VAL A 27 -7.11 3.49 -13.54
N PRO A 28 -7.74 4.58 -13.06
CA PRO A 28 -7.81 5.83 -13.82
C PRO A 28 -6.42 6.43 -14.10
N PHE A 29 -6.13 6.82 -15.35
CA PHE A 29 -4.84 7.40 -15.74
C PHE A 29 -5.03 8.80 -16.36
N ARG A 30 -4.29 9.80 -15.86
CA ARG A 30 -4.33 11.22 -16.31
C ARG A 30 -5.73 11.85 -16.46
N GLY A 31 -6.76 11.31 -15.79
CA GLY A 31 -8.15 11.74 -15.97
C GLY A 31 -8.77 11.40 -17.34
N GLY A 32 -8.17 10.46 -18.08
CA GLY A 32 -8.63 10.00 -19.39
C GLY A 32 -8.87 8.47 -19.42
N PRO A 33 -8.15 7.70 -20.26
CA PRO A 33 -8.33 6.25 -20.33
C PRO A 33 -7.95 5.56 -19.01
N HIS A 34 -8.51 4.37 -18.78
CA HIS A 34 -8.11 3.54 -17.64
C HIS A 34 -6.94 2.63 -18.03
N ALA A 35 -5.90 2.62 -17.22
CA ALA A 35 -4.86 1.62 -17.29
C ALA A 35 -5.40 0.25 -16.85
N GLN A 36 -5.10 -0.80 -17.62
CA GLN A 36 -5.35 -2.18 -17.23
C GLN A 36 -4.09 -2.75 -16.58
N VAL A 37 -4.13 -2.95 -15.26
CA VAL A 37 -3.03 -3.50 -14.47
C VAL A 37 -3.29 -4.98 -14.21
N ASP A 38 -2.53 -5.84 -14.87
CA ASP A 38 -2.55 -7.29 -14.67
C ASP A 38 -1.49 -7.67 -13.62
N LEU A 39 -1.94 -7.89 -12.39
CA LEU A 39 -1.14 -8.24 -11.23
C LEU A 39 -1.06 -9.77 -11.11
N ASP A 40 -0.18 -10.38 -11.89
CA ASP A 40 0.19 -11.80 -11.78
C ASP A 40 1.21 -12.00 -10.65
N LEU A 41 0.68 -12.05 -9.44
CA LEU A 41 1.42 -12.41 -8.24
C LEU A 41 2.17 -13.75 -8.43
N SER A 42 1.52 -14.75 -9.00
CA SER A 42 2.09 -16.10 -9.18
C SER A 42 3.33 -16.10 -10.07
N GLY A 43 3.29 -15.36 -11.18
CA GLY A 43 4.43 -15.13 -12.08
C GLY A 43 5.41 -14.02 -11.63
N ARG A 44 5.15 -13.37 -10.48
CA ARG A 44 5.82 -12.15 -9.96
C ARG A 44 5.90 -11.02 -10.99
N ARG A 45 4.78 -10.75 -11.67
CA ARG A 45 4.66 -9.69 -12.69
C ARG A 45 3.53 -8.75 -12.34
N CYS A 46 3.79 -7.46 -12.53
CA CYS A 46 2.73 -6.46 -12.64
C CYS A 46 2.88 -5.85 -14.03
N SER A 47 1.90 -6.03 -14.92
CA SER A 47 1.93 -5.41 -16.25
C SER A 47 0.86 -4.35 -16.40
N VAL A 48 1.27 -3.12 -16.72
CA VAL A 48 0.38 -1.98 -16.98
C VAL A 48 0.18 -1.83 -18.48
N GLN A 49 -1.06 -1.90 -18.93
CA GLN A 49 -1.46 -1.68 -20.32
C GLN A 49 -2.28 -0.39 -20.41
N LEU A 50 -1.83 0.52 -21.27
CA LEU A 50 -2.52 1.76 -21.64
C LEU A 50 -2.84 1.67 -23.13
N SER A 51 -4.07 2.00 -23.50
CA SER A 51 -4.54 2.05 -24.89
C SER A 51 -5.08 3.44 -25.21
N ASP A 52 -4.89 3.87 -26.46
CA ASP A 52 -5.32 5.17 -26.98
C ASP A 52 -4.86 6.38 -26.14
N LEU A 53 -3.67 6.28 -25.53
CA LEU A 53 -3.13 7.33 -24.67
C LEU A 53 -2.71 8.54 -25.50
N CYS A 54 -3.48 9.62 -25.40
CA CYS A 54 -3.12 10.93 -25.94
C CYS A 54 -1.95 11.54 -25.16
N VAL A 55 -0.73 11.41 -25.71
CA VAL A 55 0.49 12.06 -25.18
C VAL A 55 0.84 13.35 -25.91
N GLU A 56 1.62 14.18 -25.23
CA GLU A 56 2.17 15.45 -25.70
C GLU A 56 3.11 15.28 -26.90
N PRO A 57 3.21 16.28 -27.81
CA PRO A 57 4.14 16.20 -28.95
C PRO A 57 5.60 15.97 -28.56
N GLU A 58 6.04 16.50 -27.42
CA GLU A 58 7.38 16.30 -26.88
C GLU A 58 7.65 14.83 -26.50
N VAL A 59 6.65 14.13 -25.96
CA VAL A 59 6.73 12.70 -25.66
C VAL A 59 6.83 11.90 -26.95
N MET A 60 5.99 12.19 -27.95
CA MET A 60 6.09 11.54 -29.28
C MET A 60 7.46 11.73 -29.92
N PHE A 61 8.00 12.95 -29.87
CA PHE A 61 9.31 13.27 -30.42
C PHE A 61 10.43 12.52 -29.68
N ALA A 62 10.39 12.52 -28.34
CA ALA A 62 11.35 11.77 -27.54
C ALA A 62 11.28 10.26 -27.81
N LEU A 63 10.09 9.66 -27.87
CA LEU A 63 9.90 8.23 -28.20
C LEU A 63 10.39 7.86 -29.60
N ALA A 64 10.24 8.76 -30.58
CA ALA A 64 10.64 8.52 -31.97
C ALA A 64 12.15 8.74 -32.24
N GLN A 65 12.82 9.58 -31.44
CA GLN A 65 14.23 9.97 -31.67
C GLN A 65 15.22 9.33 -30.69
N THR A 66 14.77 8.84 -29.52
CA THR A 66 15.66 8.32 -28.49
C THR A 66 15.95 6.84 -28.70
N GLY A 67 17.24 6.49 -28.74
CA GLY A 67 17.68 5.11 -28.94
C GLY A 67 17.49 4.19 -27.72
N THR A 68 17.57 2.89 -27.96
CA THR A 68 17.70 1.86 -26.91
C THR A 68 19.09 1.20 -27.07
N PRO A 69 20.15 1.68 -26.37
CA PRO A 69 20.14 2.33 -25.06
C PRO A 69 20.39 3.85 -25.06
N VAL A 70 20.24 4.47 -23.87
CA VAL A 70 20.59 5.88 -23.59
C VAL A 70 21.55 5.99 -22.41
N ILE A 71 22.40 7.01 -22.39
CA ILE A 71 23.14 7.41 -21.18
C ILE A 71 22.15 8.09 -20.22
N ARG A 72 22.18 7.74 -18.93
CA ARG A 72 21.19 8.20 -17.92
C ARG A 72 21.05 9.72 -17.83
N ASN A 73 22.13 10.48 -18.07
CA ASN A 73 22.13 11.94 -18.01
C ASN A 73 21.45 12.58 -19.22
N ASP A 74 21.41 11.89 -20.35
CA ASP A 74 20.81 12.33 -21.61
C ASP A 74 19.36 11.84 -21.76
N TYR A 75 18.80 11.25 -20.69
CA TYR A 75 17.47 10.65 -20.72
C TYR A 75 16.38 11.73 -20.71
N PRO A 76 15.45 11.77 -21.69
CA PRO A 76 14.49 12.87 -21.81
C PRO A 76 13.58 13.01 -20.57
N PRO A 77 13.52 14.18 -19.90
CA PRO A 77 12.70 14.38 -18.70
C PRO A 77 11.19 14.21 -18.91
N VAL A 78 10.72 14.25 -20.16
CA VAL A 78 9.34 13.89 -20.54
C VAL A 78 9.07 12.39 -20.42
N LEU A 79 10.04 11.54 -20.78
CA LEU A 79 9.92 10.08 -20.68
C LEU A 79 10.04 9.62 -19.22
N ASN A 80 10.99 10.17 -18.46
CA ASN A 80 11.14 9.88 -17.04
C ASN A 80 9.89 10.22 -16.21
N ARG A 81 9.13 11.27 -16.60
CA ARG A 81 7.83 11.59 -15.98
C ARG A 81 6.77 10.55 -16.32
N LEU A 82 6.63 10.20 -17.60
CA LEU A 82 5.68 9.18 -18.05
C LEU A 82 5.97 7.80 -17.43
N GLU A 83 7.24 7.40 -17.34
CA GLU A 83 7.68 6.20 -16.62
C GLU A 83 7.27 6.22 -15.14
N ALA A 84 7.52 7.33 -14.44
CA ALA A 84 7.15 7.48 -13.04
C ALA A 84 5.63 7.40 -12.82
N GLU A 85 4.82 7.92 -13.75
CA GLU A 85 3.36 7.82 -13.70
C GLU A 85 2.87 6.38 -13.96
N ILE A 86 3.42 5.68 -14.96
CA ILE A 86 3.09 4.27 -15.26
C ILE A 86 3.50 3.36 -14.09
N ARG A 87 4.68 3.61 -13.51
CA ARG A 87 5.18 2.94 -12.30
C ARG A 87 4.27 3.21 -11.09
N SER A 88 3.91 4.47 -10.84
CA SER A 88 2.97 4.85 -9.78
C SER A 88 1.62 4.14 -9.93
N THR A 89 1.13 3.98 -11.16
CA THR A 89 -0.10 3.24 -11.47
C THR A 89 -0.01 1.76 -11.03
N ALA A 90 1.13 1.11 -11.25
CA ALA A 90 1.39 -0.25 -10.74
C ALA A 90 1.58 -0.30 -9.21
N GLU A 91 2.23 0.72 -8.63
CA GLU A 91 2.45 0.85 -7.19
C GLU A 91 1.14 1.05 -6.43
N VAL A 92 0.16 1.79 -6.96
CA VAL A 92 -1.19 1.93 -6.38
C VAL A 92 -1.84 0.55 -6.16
N VAL A 93 -1.86 -0.29 -7.19
CA VAL A 93 -2.47 -1.64 -7.10
C VAL A 93 -1.69 -2.54 -6.13
N LEU A 94 -0.35 -2.50 -6.19
CA LEU A 94 0.49 -3.31 -5.31
C LEU A 94 0.41 -2.86 -3.84
N HIS A 95 0.29 -1.56 -3.56
CA HIS A 95 0.12 -1.01 -2.22
C HIS A 95 -1.26 -1.29 -1.64
N ALA A 96 -2.33 -1.18 -2.44
CA ALA A 96 -3.68 -1.58 -2.02
C ALA A 96 -3.72 -3.07 -1.64
N TRP A 97 -3.14 -3.95 -2.48
CA TRP A 97 -2.98 -5.37 -2.15
C TRP A 97 -2.18 -5.58 -0.86
N LYS A 98 -0.98 -5.00 -0.78
CA LYS A 98 -0.04 -5.13 0.34
C LYS A 98 -0.64 -4.72 1.68
N TYR A 99 -1.23 -3.53 1.77
CA TYR A 99 -1.60 -2.92 3.04
C TYR A 99 -3.06 -3.15 3.44
N LEU A 100 -4.00 -3.20 2.50
CA LEU A 100 -5.44 -3.24 2.82
C LEU A 100 -5.98 -4.68 2.87
N LEU A 101 -5.57 -5.52 1.92
CA LEU A 101 -6.12 -6.88 1.75
C LEU A 101 -5.22 -7.97 2.32
N ALA A 102 -3.98 -8.08 1.85
CA ALA A 102 -3.04 -9.11 2.29
C ALA A 102 -2.39 -8.79 3.65
N ARG A 103 -2.32 -7.51 4.02
CA ARG A 103 -1.72 -6.99 5.28
C ARG A 103 -0.27 -7.46 5.49
N ASP A 104 0.45 -7.59 4.38
CA ASP A 104 1.64 -8.42 4.28
C ASP A 104 2.94 -7.61 4.33
N ALA A 105 3.76 -7.87 5.36
CA ALA A 105 5.03 -7.21 5.59
C ALA A 105 6.17 -7.70 4.66
N MET A 106 5.99 -8.81 3.94
CA MET A 106 7.02 -9.44 3.10
C MET A 106 7.11 -8.83 1.69
N ILE A 107 6.19 -7.94 1.33
CA ILE A 107 6.29 -7.08 0.15
C ILE A 107 7.08 -5.83 0.55
N PRO A 108 8.32 -5.60 0.06
CA PRO A 108 9.12 -4.47 0.48
C PRO A 108 8.57 -3.12 -0.02
N GLU A 109 9.19 -2.02 0.40
CA GLU A 109 8.98 -0.71 -0.23
C GLU A 109 9.69 -0.70 -1.60
N GLY A 110 9.07 -0.12 -2.64
CA GLY A 110 9.66 -0.12 -3.98
C GLY A 110 9.77 -1.53 -4.60
N ALA A 111 8.83 -2.42 -4.28
CA ALA A 111 8.84 -3.82 -4.72
C ALA A 111 8.64 -4.05 -6.24
N LEU A 112 8.67 -3.00 -7.08
CA LEU A 112 8.69 -3.09 -8.53
C LEU A 112 10.08 -2.78 -9.07
N ALA A 113 10.73 -3.77 -9.68
CA ALA A 113 12.03 -3.62 -10.35
C ALA A 113 11.98 -4.15 -11.79
N GLY A 114 13.00 -3.85 -12.59
CA GLY A 114 13.17 -4.43 -13.92
C GLY A 114 11.99 -4.17 -14.86
N ASP A 115 11.84 -2.92 -15.28
CA ASP A 115 10.86 -2.49 -16.26
C ASP A 115 11.19 -3.02 -17.65
N ARG A 116 10.17 -3.49 -18.36
CA ARG A 116 10.16 -3.67 -19.82
C ARG A 116 9.01 -2.86 -20.39
N LEU A 117 9.24 -1.57 -20.60
CA LEU A 117 8.31 -0.75 -21.37
C LEU A 117 8.45 -1.03 -22.86
N LYS A 118 7.30 -1.08 -23.54
CA LYS A 118 7.15 -1.04 -24.98
C LYS A 118 6.04 -0.06 -25.32
N TRP A 119 6.12 0.54 -26.50
CA TRP A 119 5.10 1.45 -27.00
C TRP A 119 4.79 1.17 -28.47
N LYS A 120 3.61 1.58 -28.93
CA LYS A 120 3.28 1.68 -30.35
C LYS A 120 2.32 2.85 -30.58
N GLU A 121 2.27 3.38 -31.80
CA GLU A 121 1.12 4.21 -32.21
C GLU A 121 -0.13 3.32 -32.22
N SER A 122 -1.27 3.79 -31.71
CA SER A 122 -2.43 2.90 -31.50
C SER A 122 -2.96 2.28 -32.80
N ALA A 123 -2.84 3.01 -33.92
CA ALA A 123 -3.13 2.53 -35.27
C ALA A 123 -2.08 1.57 -35.88
N SER A 124 -0.93 1.38 -35.25
CA SER A 124 0.11 0.43 -35.66
C SER A 124 -0.03 -0.90 -34.91
N ASN A 125 0.52 -1.98 -35.48
CA ASN A 125 0.66 -3.28 -34.81
C ASN A 125 2.09 -3.55 -34.31
N GLU A 126 3.06 -2.68 -34.63
CA GLU A 126 4.47 -2.88 -34.30
C GLU A 126 4.82 -2.29 -32.93
N TRP A 127 5.17 -3.16 -31.97
CA TRP A 127 5.65 -2.75 -30.64
C TRP A 127 7.14 -2.40 -30.66
N LYS A 128 7.43 -1.11 -30.52
CA LYS A 128 8.77 -0.54 -30.36
C LYS A 128 9.22 -0.67 -28.90
N SER A 129 10.50 -0.95 -28.67
CA SER A 129 11.09 -0.88 -27.33
C SER A 129 11.07 0.57 -26.81
N PHE A 130 10.77 0.77 -25.53
CA PHE A 130 10.90 2.07 -24.89
C PHE A 130 12.39 2.34 -24.58
N PRO A 131 12.88 3.59 -24.70
CA PRO A 131 14.21 4.00 -24.24
C PRO A 131 14.50 3.50 -22.81
N SER A 132 15.74 3.07 -22.53
CA SER A 132 16.06 2.40 -21.26
C SER A 132 17.53 2.45 -20.88
N TRP A 133 17.78 2.34 -19.57
CA TRP A 133 19.11 2.23 -18.93
C TRP A 133 19.06 1.15 -17.83
N VAL A 134 20.20 0.55 -17.50
CA VAL A 134 20.24 -0.72 -16.73
C VAL A 134 20.19 -0.50 -15.21
N HIS A 135 19.34 -1.27 -14.53
CA HIS A 135 19.32 -1.43 -13.07
C HIS A 135 19.03 -2.89 -12.68
N GLY A 136 19.44 -3.33 -11.49
CA GLY A 136 19.23 -4.72 -11.07
C GLY A 136 19.40 -4.97 -9.57
N SER A 137 18.52 -5.81 -9.02
CA SER A 137 18.55 -6.30 -7.64
C SER A 137 17.78 -7.63 -7.52
N THR A 138 18.04 -8.42 -6.47
CA THR A 138 17.36 -9.71 -6.21
C THR A 138 17.46 -10.10 -4.73
N THR A 139 16.33 -10.49 -4.12
CA THR A 139 16.13 -11.12 -2.79
C THR A 139 14.89 -12.04 -2.93
N VAL A 140 14.33 -13.00 -2.15
CA VAL A 140 13.88 -14.65 0.18
C VAL A 140 12.47 -14.76 1.11
N ARG A 141 11.26 -15.33 0.78
CA ARG A 141 9.99 -15.63 1.63
C ARG A 141 8.91 -14.53 2.00
N GLN A 142 7.55 -14.66 2.11
CA GLN A 142 6.40 -15.45 1.47
C GLN A 142 4.95 -14.89 1.80
N VAL A 143 3.87 -15.07 0.96
CA VAL A 143 2.57 -14.28 0.94
C VAL A 143 1.25 -15.05 0.51
N PRO A 144 -0.01 -14.61 0.86
CA PRO A 144 -1.32 -15.21 0.45
C PRO A 144 -1.81 -15.16 -1.03
N VAL A 145 -3.09 -15.53 -1.27
CA VAL A 145 -3.77 -15.74 -2.58
C VAL A 145 -4.71 -14.59 -3.00
N LEU A 146 -4.56 -14.07 -4.23
CA LEU A 146 -5.43 -13.06 -4.87
C LEU A 146 -6.37 -13.70 -5.92
N THR A 147 -7.59 -14.08 -5.54
CA THR A 147 -8.59 -14.71 -6.44
C THR A 147 -10.02 -14.49 -5.96
N GLY A 148 -10.97 -14.30 -6.89
CA GLY A 148 -12.40 -14.16 -6.58
C GLY A 148 -12.69 -12.89 -5.78
N ALA A 149 -13.44 -13.01 -4.68
CA ALA A 149 -13.87 -11.88 -3.87
C ALA A 149 -12.72 -10.94 -3.43
N THR A 150 -11.49 -11.43 -3.19
CA THR A 150 -10.35 -10.55 -2.86
C THR A 150 -9.91 -9.67 -4.03
N ALA A 151 -10.05 -10.13 -5.28
CA ALA A 151 -9.79 -9.33 -6.47
C ALA A 151 -10.92 -8.31 -6.74
N GLU A 152 -12.17 -8.68 -6.46
CA GLU A 152 -13.32 -7.78 -6.52
C GLU A 152 -13.22 -6.66 -5.48
N SER A 153 -12.86 -6.98 -4.22
CA SER A 153 -12.55 -5.99 -3.19
C SER A 153 -11.39 -5.07 -3.59
N LEU A 154 -10.32 -5.61 -4.20
CA LEU A 154 -9.19 -4.80 -4.69
C LEU A 154 -9.63 -3.80 -5.75
N GLN A 155 -10.43 -4.25 -6.73
CA GLN A 155 -10.95 -3.38 -7.77
C GLN A 155 -11.86 -2.28 -7.20
N GLN A 156 -12.74 -2.61 -6.25
CA GLN A 156 -13.65 -1.63 -5.67
C GLN A 156 -12.95 -0.64 -4.72
N MET A 157 -11.95 -1.07 -3.95
CA MET A 157 -11.09 -0.15 -3.19
C MET A 157 -10.41 0.89 -4.10
N ILE A 158 -9.92 0.47 -5.26
CA ILE A 158 -9.21 1.34 -6.20
C ILE A 158 -10.17 2.25 -6.98
N ALA A 159 -11.39 1.77 -7.29
CA ALA A 159 -12.44 2.59 -7.89
C ALA A 159 -12.96 3.69 -6.94
N ASP A 160 -12.94 3.44 -5.62
CA ASP A 160 -13.28 4.39 -4.55
C ASP A 160 -12.09 5.26 -4.08
N ASP A 161 -10.93 5.17 -4.74
CA ASP A 161 -9.70 5.91 -4.39
C ASP A 161 -9.20 5.70 -2.93
N VAL A 162 -9.44 4.49 -2.40
CA VAL A 162 -9.07 4.09 -1.02
C VAL A 162 -7.55 3.93 -0.91
N LYS A 163 -6.90 4.89 -0.24
CA LYS A 163 -5.45 4.90 -0.04
C LYS A 163 -5.02 4.20 1.25
N PRO A 164 -3.93 3.40 1.24
CA PRO A 164 -3.29 2.91 2.44
C PRO A 164 -2.85 4.04 3.40
N LEU A 165 -3.09 3.84 4.70
CA LEU A 165 -2.66 4.76 5.75
C LEU A 165 -1.13 4.72 5.92
N VAL A 166 -0.50 5.85 6.15
CA VAL A 166 0.93 5.96 6.53
C VAL A 166 1.21 5.14 7.79
N GLY A 167 0.28 5.07 8.73
CA GLY A 167 0.36 4.19 9.90
C GLY A 167 0.55 2.70 9.58
N MET A 168 0.05 2.20 8.44
CA MET A 168 0.26 0.79 8.02
C MET A 168 1.74 0.47 7.76
N ARG A 169 2.54 1.45 7.35
CA ARG A 169 3.99 1.30 7.19
C ARG A 169 4.68 1.00 8.51
N TYR A 170 4.25 1.65 9.59
CA TYR A 170 4.76 1.40 10.95
C TYR A 170 4.25 0.06 11.49
N LEU A 171 3.01 -0.33 11.16
CA LEU A 171 2.50 -1.67 11.49
C LEU A 171 3.31 -2.78 10.81
N HIS A 172 3.60 -2.65 9.51
CA HIS A 172 4.43 -3.61 8.78
C HIS A 172 5.87 -3.64 9.33
N ARG A 173 6.43 -2.49 9.74
CA ARG A 173 7.73 -2.45 10.42
C ARG A 173 7.70 -3.17 11.76
N ALA A 174 6.67 -2.95 12.60
CA ALA A 174 6.50 -3.68 13.85
C ALA A 174 6.35 -5.20 13.63
N LYS A 175 5.59 -5.64 12.61
CA LYS A 175 5.44 -7.06 12.23
C LYS A 175 6.75 -7.71 11.76
N ALA A 176 7.74 -6.93 11.32
CA ALA A 176 9.05 -7.40 10.86
C ALA A 176 10.20 -7.17 11.88
N GLU A 177 10.02 -6.27 12.84
CA GLU A 177 11.03 -5.94 13.85
C GLU A 177 11.28 -7.12 14.80
N ALA A 178 12.56 -7.44 15.03
CA ALA A 178 13.01 -8.55 15.86
C ALA A 178 13.02 -8.18 17.35
N ASP A 179 13.39 -6.95 17.69
CA ASP A 179 13.46 -6.44 19.06
C ASP A 179 12.04 -6.18 19.62
N PRO A 180 11.61 -6.84 20.72
CA PRO A 180 10.28 -6.65 21.30
C PRO A 180 9.97 -5.21 21.73
N ARG A 181 11.00 -4.42 22.11
CA ARG A 181 10.86 -3.03 22.54
C ARG A 181 10.63 -2.09 21.35
N TYR A 182 11.39 -2.25 20.26
CA TYR A 182 11.14 -1.46 19.05
C TYR A 182 9.83 -1.87 18.37
N ARG A 183 9.51 -3.17 18.36
CA ARG A 183 8.19 -3.70 17.93
C ARG A 183 7.03 -3.02 18.67
N TRP A 184 7.15 -2.86 20.00
CA TRP A 184 6.13 -2.18 20.80
C TRP A 184 6.00 -0.70 20.44
N VAL A 185 7.12 0.03 20.33
CA VAL A 185 7.13 1.46 19.99
C VAL A 185 6.51 1.69 18.62
N ASP A 186 6.85 0.88 17.62
CA ASP A 186 6.33 1.01 16.26
C ASP A 186 4.85 0.65 16.16
N ALA A 187 4.38 -0.35 16.89
CA ALA A 187 2.95 -0.67 17.00
C ALA A 187 2.16 0.50 17.63
N THR A 188 2.70 1.15 18.68
CA THR A 188 2.07 2.35 19.25
C THR A 188 2.01 3.51 18.25
N ILE A 189 3.08 3.74 17.47
CA ILE A 189 3.11 4.78 16.44
C ILE A 189 2.12 4.47 15.30
N ALA A 190 2.04 3.20 14.87
CA ALA A 190 1.08 2.75 13.86
C ALA A 190 -0.38 3.02 14.28
N ALA A 191 -0.70 2.72 15.54
CA ALA A 191 -2.02 3.02 16.10
C ALA A 191 -2.32 4.53 16.12
N GLU A 192 -1.34 5.36 16.52
CA GLU A 192 -1.49 6.81 16.65
C GLU A 192 -1.61 7.54 15.31
N LEU A 193 -0.87 7.10 14.29
CA LEU A 193 -0.97 7.67 12.94
C LEU A 193 -2.28 7.24 12.27
N SER A 194 -2.56 5.93 12.24
CA SER A 194 -3.73 5.40 11.51
C SER A 194 -5.05 6.01 11.95
N ILE A 195 -5.24 6.24 13.25
CA ILE A 195 -6.49 6.82 13.77
C ILE A 195 -6.65 8.30 13.41
N LYS A 196 -5.55 9.08 13.33
CA LYS A 196 -5.60 10.48 12.86
C LYS A 196 -5.98 10.52 11.39
N GLU A 197 -5.35 9.67 10.58
CA GLU A 197 -5.63 9.56 9.14
C GLU A 197 -7.09 9.16 8.89
N ILE A 198 -7.60 8.15 9.61
CA ILE A 198 -9.00 7.72 9.55
C ILE A 198 -9.96 8.85 9.96
N LEU A 199 -9.66 9.60 11.03
CA LEU A 199 -10.50 10.71 11.48
C LEU A 199 -10.44 11.92 10.52
N GLN A 200 -9.30 12.17 9.88
CA GLN A 200 -9.16 13.17 8.82
C GLN A 200 -9.91 12.77 7.54
N MET A 201 -9.92 11.48 7.18
CA MET A 201 -10.76 10.96 6.08
C MET A 201 -12.26 11.06 6.41
N ALA A 202 -12.65 10.81 7.66
CA ALA A 202 -14.03 10.95 8.10
C ALA A 202 -14.49 12.43 8.17
N ARG A 203 -13.60 13.33 8.60
CA ARG A 203 -13.86 14.76 8.86
C ARG A 203 -12.62 15.60 8.51
N PRO A 204 -12.46 16.04 7.25
CA PRO A 204 -11.29 16.80 6.79
C PRO A 204 -11.03 18.09 7.59
N GLU A 205 -12.05 18.69 8.18
CA GLU A 205 -11.93 19.85 9.06
C GLU A 205 -11.05 19.60 10.31
N THR A 206 -10.81 18.34 10.66
CA THR A 206 -9.91 17.94 11.76
C THR A 206 -8.42 18.01 11.41
N GLU A 207 -8.04 18.24 10.14
CA GLU A 207 -6.62 18.33 9.73
C GLU A 207 -5.86 19.36 10.57
N VAL A 208 -6.42 20.57 10.70
CA VAL A 208 -5.83 21.70 11.43
C VAL A 208 -5.58 21.33 12.90
N LEU A 209 -6.50 20.59 13.52
CA LEU A 209 -6.36 20.15 14.91
C LEU A 209 -5.16 19.20 15.07
N PHE A 210 -5.12 18.12 14.28
CA PHE A 210 -4.04 17.12 14.38
C PHE A 210 -2.66 17.61 13.89
N LYS A 211 -2.63 18.69 13.09
CA LYS A 211 -1.42 19.30 12.53
C LYS A 211 -0.76 20.32 13.46
N HIS A 212 -1.55 21.04 14.27
CA HIS A 212 -1.07 22.16 15.07
C HIS A 212 -1.16 21.96 16.59
N PHE A 213 -1.88 20.93 17.06
CA PHE A 213 -2.03 20.64 18.50
C PHE A 213 -1.41 19.28 18.85
N PRO A 214 -0.97 19.09 20.12
CA PRO A 214 -0.55 17.77 20.59
C PRO A 214 -1.70 16.76 20.46
N SER A 215 -1.38 15.56 19.99
CA SER A 215 -2.37 14.50 19.82
C SER A 215 -3.09 14.18 21.14
N PRO A 216 -4.42 14.00 21.14
CA PRO A 216 -5.10 13.28 22.22
C PRO A 216 -4.49 11.88 22.40
N PRO A 217 -4.55 11.29 23.61
CA PRO A 217 -4.05 9.94 23.86
C PRO A 217 -4.89 8.89 23.13
N LEU A 218 -4.30 7.71 22.85
CA LEU A 218 -4.98 6.60 22.16
C LEU A 218 -6.31 6.20 22.82
N SER A 219 -6.39 6.27 24.15
CA SER A 219 -7.60 5.99 24.95
C SER A 219 -8.76 6.97 24.73
N LYS A 220 -8.48 8.18 24.21
CA LYS A 220 -9.51 9.10 23.71
C LYS A 220 -9.74 8.90 22.21
N LEU A 221 -8.68 8.80 21.41
CA LEU A 221 -8.75 8.65 19.95
C LEU A 221 -9.58 7.45 19.50
N TYR A 222 -9.30 6.26 20.02
CA TYR A 222 -10.06 5.03 19.74
C TYR A 222 -11.28 4.85 20.67
N GLY A 223 -11.49 5.77 21.60
CA GLY A 223 -12.58 5.80 22.57
C GLY A 223 -13.62 6.84 22.19
N GLU A 224 -13.83 7.84 23.04
CA GLU A 224 -14.83 8.92 22.89
C GLU A 224 -14.77 9.66 21.54
N ILE A 225 -13.61 9.74 20.89
CA ILE A 225 -13.43 10.46 19.62
C ILE A 225 -13.90 9.60 18.44
N LEU A 226 -13.48 8.33 18.35
CA LEU A 226 -13.97 7.39 17.35
C LEU A 226 -15.49 7.18 17.46
N ASP A 227 -15.98 7.09 18.70
CA ASP A 227 -17.41 7.04 19.06
C ASP A 227 -18.18 8.24 18.49
N ALA A 228 -17.70 9.46 18.72
CA ALA A 228 -18.36 10.69 18.26
C ALA A 228 -18.33 10.89 16.74
N TYR A 229 -17.31 10.39 16.03
CA TYR A 229 -17.14 10.64 14.59
C TYR A 229 -17.58 9.48 13.68
N LEU A 230 -17.44 8.24 14.13
CA LEU A 230 -17.77 7.01 13.37
C LEU A 230 -18.76 6.07 14.09
N GLY A 231 -19.26 6.46 15.27
CA GLY A 231 -20.44 5.86 15.90
C GLY A 231 -20.20 4.63 16.78
N GLU A 232 -18.95 4.23 17.03
CA GLU A 232 -18.61 3.07 17.85
C GLU A 232 -17.20 3.17 18.44
N ARG A 233 -16.96 2.57 19.61
CA ARG A 233 -15.64 2.54 20.29
C ARG A 233 -14.84 1.32 19.87
N SER A 234 -13.52 1.43 19.82
CA SER A 234 -12.67 0.26 19.57
C SER A 234 -12.76 -0.75 20.72
N PRO A 235 -13.05 -2.04 20.48
CA PRO A 235 -13.04 -3.06 21.53
C PRO A 235 -11.63 -3.28 22.11
N TYR A 236 -10.58 -2.87 21.40
CA TYR A 236 -9.18 -2.99 21.81
C TYR A 236 -8.69 -1.82 22.70
N LEU A 237 -9.57 -0.91 23.11
CA LEU A 237 -9.20 0.33 23.82
C LEU A 237 -8.32 0.12 25.06
N LYS A 238 -8.57 -0.96 25.82
CA LYS A 238 -7.76 -1.34 26.99
C LYS A 238 -6.31 -1.66 26.61
N ALA A 239 -6.12 -2.47 25.57
CA ALA A 239 -4.80 -2.83 25.06
C ALA A 239 -4.04 -1.60 24.52
N LEU A 240 -4.76 -0.68 23.86
CA LEU A 240 -4.18 0.57 23.35
C LEU A 240 -3.74 1.54 24.45
N SER A 241 -4.51 1.69 25.54
CA SER A 241 -4.13 2.56 26.67
C SER A 241 -2.87 2.03 27.38
N SER A 242 -2.89 0.77 27.81
CA SER A 242 -1.72 0.12 28.42
C SER A 242 -0.54 0.06 27.45
N GLY A 243 -0.81 -0.04 26.14
CA GLY A 243 0.17 0.11 25.06
C GLY A 243 0.92 1.44 25.11
N ALA A 244 0.20 2.56 25.10
CA ALA A 244 0.78 3.91 25.17
C ALA A 244 1.52 4.16 26.50
N GLU A 245 0.96 3.72 27.62
CA GLU A 245 1.59 3.80 28.95
C GLU A 245 2.93 3.03 28.97
N LYS A 246 2.95 1.78 28.48
CA LYS A 246 4.16 0.96 28.42
C LYS A 246 5.18 1.50 27.42
N ARG A 247 4.75 2.05 26.27
CA ARG A 247 5.62 2.78 25.32
C ARG A 247 6.32 3.97 25.99
N ASN A 248 5.62 4.73 26.82
CA ASN A 248 6.23 5.84 27.56
C ASN A 248 7.21 5.33 28.63
N ALA A 249 6.90 4.23 29.32
CA ALA A 249 7.86 3.58 30.23
C ALA A 249 9.14 3.11 29.50
N LEU A 250 9.01 2.44 28.34
CA LEU A 250 10.13 1.99 27.51
C LEU A 250 11.07 3.12 27.05
N ILE A 251 10.51 4.31 26.78
CA ILE A 251 11.30 5.46 26.31
C ILE A 251 11.97 6.17 27.49
N HIS A 252 11.26 6.38 28.60
CA HIS A 252 11.76 7.17 29.74
C HIS A 252 12.44 6.36 30.85
N ARG A 253 12.33 5.03 30.85
CA ARG A 253 12.93 4.11 31.85
C ARG A 253 13.61 2.89 31.19
N PRO A 254 14.58 3.11 30.30
CA PRO A 254 15.14 2.08 29.40
C PRO A 254 15.76 0.85 30.06
N ILE A 255 16.10 0.93 31.36
CA ILE A 255 16.80 -0.13 32.12
C ILE A 255 15.83 -1.00 32.95
N ALA A 256 14.60 -0.52 33.17
CA ALA A 256 13.68 -1.07 34.19
C ALA A 256 12.34 -1.60 33.62
N THR A 257 12.25 -1.79 32.30
CA THR A 257 11.02 -2.26 31.63
C THR A 257 11.39 -3.19 30.49
N ASP A 258 11.52 -4.48 30.81
CA ASP A 258 11.69 -5.54 29.83
C ASP A 258 10.34 -5.94 29.20
N ILE A 259 10.39 -6.47 27.98
CA ILE A 259 9.24 -6.98 27.23
C ILE A 259 9.68 -8.23 26.46
N ASP A 260 9.00 -9.34 26.70
CA ASP A 260 9.19 -10.56 25.95
C ASP A 260 8.57 -10.48 24.54
N ALA A 261 9.05 -11.33 23.63
CA ALA A 261 8.62 -11.34 22.25
C ALA A 261 7.14 -11.72 22.04
N VAL A 262 6.51 -12.44 22.99
CA VAL A 262 5.10 -12.87 22.89
C VAL A 262 4.18 -11.72 23.22
N THR A 263 4.35 -11.07 24.37
CA THR A 263 3.54 -9.90 24.77
C THR A 263 3.67 -8.77 23.74
N ALA A 264 4.86 -8.58 23.14
CA ALA A 264 5.03 -7.63 22.04
C ALA A 264 4.30 -8.03 20.75
N GLN A 265 4.25 -9.32 20.42
CA GLN A 265 3.52 -9.82 19.26
C GLN A 265 1.99 -9.74 19.44
N GLU A 266 1.50 -10.05 20.65
CA GLU A 266 0.09 -9.88 21.02
C GLU A 266 -0.33 -8.40 20.92
N TYR A 267 0.52 -7.47 21.37
CA TYR A 267 0.23 -6.05 21.23
C TYR A 267 0.18 -5.58 19.76
N VAL A 268 1.07 -6.07 18.89
CA VAL A 268 0.99 -5.85 17.43
C VAL A 268 -0.35 -6.34 16.87
N GLY A 269 -0.81 -7.54 17.25
CA GLY A 269 -2.10 -8.08 16.82
C GLY A 269 -3.29 -7.25 17.29
N ASN A 270 -3.27 -6.76 18.54
CA ASN A 270 -4.29 -5.85 19.07
C ASN A 270 -4.31 -4.49 18.34
N VAL A 271 -3.13 -3.97 17.96
CA VAL A 271 -3.02 -2.74 17.15
C VAL A 271 -3.56 -2.96 15.73
N GLU A 272 -3.18 -4.05 15.07
CA GLU A 272 -3.67 -4.41 13.73
C GLU A 272 -5.21 -4.51 13.72
N ALA A 273 -5.78 -5.24 14.67
CA ALA A 273 -7.23 -5.39 14.79
C ALA A 273 -7.94 -4.06 15.12
N ALA A 274 -7.35 -3.18 15.93
CA ALA A 274 -7.89 -1.86 16.21
C ALA A 274 -7.92 -0.93 14.98
N ILE A 275 -6.86 -0.96 14.16
CA ILE A 275 -6.78 -0.17 12.93
C ILE A 275 -7.82 -0.67 11.91
N PHE A 276 -7.93 -1.99 11.72
CA PHE A 276 -8.92 -2.54 10.78
C PHE A 276 -10.36 -2.41 11.27
N HIS A 277 -10.62 -2.41 12.59
CA HIS A 277 -11.92 -2.02 13.14
C HIS A 277 -12.29 -0.58 12.78
N ALA A 278 -11.37 0.38 12.98
CA ALA A 278 -11.61 1.78 12.64
C ALA A 278 -11.78 2.00 11.11
N LEU A 279 -11.07 1.24 10.26
CA LEU A 279 -11.30 1.21 8.81
C LEU A 279 -12.67 0.62 8.41
N ALA A 280 -13.12 -0.45 9.08
CA ALA A 280 -14.44 -1.04 8.84
C ALA A 280 -15.58 -0.08 9.21
N LEU A 281 -15.39 0.75 10.25
CA LEU A 281 -16.32 1.85 10.58
C LEU A 281 -16.29 2.99 9.54
N LEU A 282 -15.11 3.38 9.06
CA LEU A 282 -14.96 4.43 8.03
C LEU A 282 -15.62 4.04 6.71
N PHE A 283 -15.47 2.77 6.30
CA PHE A 283 -16.01 2.23 5.04
C PHE A 283 -17.26 1.34 5.25
N LYS A 284 -18.05 1.64 6.29
CA LYS A 284 -19.24 0.87 6.68
C LYS A 284 -20.26 0.80 5.53
N GLY A 285 -20.58 -0.40 5.08
CA GLY A 285 -21.47 -0.66 3.93
C GLY A 285 -20.76 -0.81 2.57
N LYS A 286 -19.42 -0.76 2.51
CA LYS A 286 -18.63 -1.09 1.31
C LYS A 286 -18.06 -2.52 1.29
N CYS A 287 -18.24 -3.27 2.38
CA CYS A 287 -17.83 -4.67 2.56
C CYS A 287 -16.33 -5.00 2.37
N TYR A 288 -15.46 -4.00 2.38
CA TYR A 288 -14.02 -4.14 2.09
C TYR A 288 -13.23 -5.04 3.05
N PHE A 289 -13.70 -5.20 4.29
CA PHE A 289 -12.96 -5.87 5.36
C PHE A 289 -13.71 -7.07 5.98
N ASP A 290 -14.96 -7.28 5.57
CA ASP A 290 -15.94 -8.26 6.08
C ASP A 290 -15.49 -9.72 5.86
N LEU A 291 -14.58 -9.94 4.90
CA LEU A 291 -13.94 -11.25 4.60
C LEU A 291 -13.31 -11.93 5.84
N TRP A 292 -13.05 -11.20 6.92
CA TRP A 292 -12.37 -11.70 8.10
C TRP A 292 -13.27 -12.26 9.22
N GLU A 293 -14.58 -12.00 9.23
CA GLU A 293 -15.48 -12.59 10.24
C GLU A 293 -15.49 -14.13 10.18
N ASN A 294 -15.33 -14.67 8.96
CA ASN A 294 -15.33 -16.11 8.70
C ASN A 294 -13.98 -16.80 8.95
N LEU A 295 -12.88 -16.05 9.19
CA LEU A 295 -11.53 -16.62 9.33
C LEU A 295 -11.11 -16.94 10.78
N TYR A 296 -11.84 -16.43 11.78
CA TYR A 296 -11.56 -16.70 13.20
C TYR A 296 -12.71 -17.41 13.95
N CYS A 297 -13.79 -17.77 13.27
CA CYS A 297 -14.80 -18.68 13.80
C CYS A 297 -14.28 -20.13 13.79
N GLY A 298 -13.50 -20.49 14.81
CA GLY A 298 -13.42 -21.88 15.26
C GLY A 298 -14.82 -22.43 15.60
N PRO A 299 -15.02 -23.76 15.60
CA PRO A 299 -16.33 -24.34 15.84
C PRO A 299 -16.91 -23.88 17.20
N ARG A 300 -18.16 -23.44 17.18
CA ARG A 300 -18.97 -23.12 18.37
C ARG A 300 -19.52 -24.38 19.01
#